data_AF-W3VNG2-F1
#
_entry.id   AF-W3VNG2-F1
#
_cell.length_a   1.000
_cell.length_b   1.000
_cell.length_c   1.000
_cell.angle_alpha   90.00
_cell.angle_beta   90.00
_cell.angle_gamma   90.00
#
_symmetry.space_group_name_H-M   'P 1'
#
loop_
_entity.id
_entity.type
_entity.pdbx_description
1 polymer ?
#
loop_
_entity_poly.entity_id
_entity_poly.type
_entity_poly.pdbx_seq_one_letter_code
_entity_poly.pdbx_strand_id
1 'polypeptide(L)'
;MGGHAVPSTKRAGASTPTLSHKTSVVSATDTFASATDGEGYYTDARADLSAYHMDDARSRTSIAAHTIHAHDNNTVLSRSSSNNPAQVEKPIPQERTISSHQPPDVTAGQDTQSTSPTTTTAAGSALPTHRESDKALDLAPAAGTLHRIMRHLAVLGLMAFASIWGTLAREGLVALNTYDGQGVAPLVWAQAVGCLVMGLAVGANRKPIEGRYPPAYVMITTGFCGSVTAFSSWILAVFRAFGNQMHYDRHGLHNVMDALTQTGVTLGMAIAATAAGIALSSVLNVERVFSLARRGAPSGKAVSTGRTLGMDAAAAVLGLVFWIGAAVLCALYAPFRNVTFSLVLAPPGAVLRWYLSRLNTHALAKRTALPLGTLAANLLATAVIAAAFTASRVGSTPSSFSGGRTACQALQGLEDGFCGCLSTISTFAVELRTLSPRRAVRYAVVSWVAGVLICVLLIGAPWWAIGMDGRCVGLTY
;
A
#
# COMPACT_ATOMS: atom_id res chain seq x y z
N MET A 1 67.30 3.53 40.56
CA MET A 1 66.04 3.90 41.26
C MET A 1 65.09 4.55 40.26
N GLY A 2 63.78 4.47 40.50
CA GLY A 2 62.59 4.85 39.68
C GLY A 2 62.70 5.82 38.50
N GLY A 3 61.84 5.63 37.48
CA GLY A 3 61.83 6.50 36.29
C GLY A 3 60.74 6.31 35.20
N HIS A 4 59.51 5.90 35.54
CA HIS A 4 58.27 6.00 34.73
C HIS A 4 58.17 5.35 33.31
N ALA A 5 56.94 4.94 32.97
CA ALA A 5 56.60 4.12 31.81
C ALA A 5 55.92 4.87 30.65
N VAL A 6 56.00 4.28 29.46
CA VAL A 6 55.45 4.75 28.17
C VAL A 6 53.99 4.27 27.98
N PRO A 7 53.10 5.08 27.38
CA PRO A 7 51.87 4.61 26.74
C PRO A 7 51.94 4.67 25.20
N SER A 8 51.50 3.60 24.51
CA SER A 8 51.52 3.52 23.05
C SER A 8 50.24 4.01 22.37
N THR A 9 50.44 4.97 21.46
CA THR A 9 49.69 5.29 20.24
C THR A 9 48.37 4.55 19.93
N LYS A 10 47.28 5.34 19.79
CA LYS A 10 46.13 5.00 18.91
C LYS A 10 46.02 6.04 17.79
N ARG A 11 45.93 5.59 16.54
CA ARG A 11 45.75 6.44 15.34
C ARG A 11 44.30 6.93 15.23
N ALA A 12 44.13 8.20 14.88
CA ALA A 12 42.85 8.76 14.43
C ALA A 12 42.61 8.43 12.94
N GLY A 13 41.35 8.27 12.57
CA GLY A 13 40.87 8.16 11.18
C GLY A 13 39.63 9.03 11.02
N ALA A 14 39.60 9.87 9.97
CA ALA A 14 38.68 11.00 9.87
C ALA A 14 37.21 10.60 9.60
N SER A 15 36.29 11.32 10.22
CA SER A 15 34.84 11.23 9.98
C SER A 15 34.40 12.16 8.84
N THR A 16 33.81 11.59 7.79
CA THR A 16 33.16 12.34 6.70
C THR A 16 31.68 12.57 7.03
N PRO A 17 31.14 13.80 6.92
CA PRO A 17 29.74 14.06 7.20
C PRO A 17 28.86 13.78 5.97
N THR A 18 28.17 12.65 5.94
CA THR A 18 27.13 12.38 4.92
C THR A 18 25.84 13.12 5.25
N LEU A 19 25.41 14.05 4.39
CA LEU A 19 24.10 14.69 4.48
C LEU A 19 22.98 13.63 4.45
N SER A 20 22.24 13.49 5.55
CA SER A 20 21.03 12.68 5.60
C SER A 20 19.83 13.54 5.22
N HIS A 21 19.42 13.47 3.95
CA HIS A 21 18.10 13.95 3.54
C HIS A 21 17.03 13.05 4.18
N LYS A 22 16.47 13.50 5.32
CA LYS A 22 15.29 12.89 5.95
C LYS A 22 14.05 13.18 5.10
N THR A 23 13.87 12.43 4.02
CA THR A 23 12.55 12.29 3.42
C THR A 23 11.71 11.44 4.36
N SER A 24 10.66 12.03 4.96
CA SER A 24 9.74 11.30 5.83
C SER A 24 8.90 10.32 4.99
N VAL A 25 9.35 9.08 4.89
CA VAL A 25 8.61 8.01 4.24
C VAL A 25 7.60 7.46 5.24
N VAL A 26 6.34 7.88 5.11
CA VAL A 26 5.20 7.28 5.82
C VAL A 26 5.20 5.78 5.54
N SER A 27 5.23 4.95 6.59
CA SER A 27 5.37 3.51 6.44
C SER A 27 4.19 2.92 5.64
N ALA A 28 4.49 2.01 4.71
CA ALA A 28 3.46 1.29 3.98
C ALA A 28 2.52 0.51 4.93
N THR A 29 3.04 0.06 6.08
CA THR A 29 2.26 -0.64 7.11
C THR A 29 1.20 0.25 7.77
N ASP A 30 1.46 1.55 7.98
CA ASP A 30 0.47 2.48 8.55
C ASP A 30 -0.59 2.86 7.49
N THR A 31 -0.24 2.78 6.20
CA THR A 31 -1.13 3.10 5.08
C THR A 31 -2.24 2.08 4.88
N PHE A 32 -1.93 0.77 5.00
CA PHE A 32 -2.96 -0.27 4.86
C PHE A 32 -4.07 -0.19 5.92
N ALA A 33 -3.79 0.42 7.08
CA ALA A 33 -4.79 0.74 8.10
C ALA A 33 -5.42 2.15 7.92
N SER A 34 -4.66 3.15 7.49
CA SER A 34 -5.21 4.50 7.23
C SER A 34 -6.33 4.52 6.16
N ALA A 35 -6.44 3.47 5.34
CA ALA A 35 -7.54 3.27 4.39
C ALA A 35 -8.66 2.32 4.90
N THR A 36 -8.50 1.68 6.07
CA THR A 36 -9.54 0.83 6.70
C THR A 36 -10.40 1.59 7.69
N ASP A 37 -9.89 2.68 8.22
CA ASP A 37 -10.50 3.37 9.36
C ASP A 37 -11.48 4.41 8.83
N GLY A 38 -12.78 4.07 8.84
CA GLY A 38 -13.89 5.00 8.57
C GLY A 38 -14.02 6.15 9.57
N GLU A 39 -13.07 6.24 10.52
CA GLU A 39 -12.80 7.29 11.49
C GLU A 39 -11.68 8.24 11.03
N GLY A 40 -11.28 8.17 9.75
CA GLY A 40 -10.36 9.13 9.15
C GLY A 40 -10.90 10.56 9.30
N TYR A 41 -10.32 11.30 10.25
CA TYR A 41 -10.62 12.71 10.52
C TYR A 41 -10.53 13.50 9.21
N TYR A 42 -11.69 13.87 8.66
CA TYR A 42 -11.77 14.95 7.67
C TYR A 42 -11.56 16.26 8.43
N THR A 43 -10.31 16.61 8.69
CA THR A 43 -9.97 18.02 8.95
C THR A 43 -10.24 18.80 7.68
N ASP A 44 -11.13 19.78 7.78
CA ASP A 44 -11.51 20.62 6.65
C ASP A 44 -10.28 21.26 6.03
N ALA A 45 -10.02 20.99 4.75
CA ALA A 45 -8.90 21.57 3.99
C ALA A 45 -9.06 23.10 3.73
N ARG A 46 -9.93 23.76 4.49
CA ARG A 46 -10.08 25.21 4.62
C ARG A 46 -9.36 25.80 5.84
N ALA A 47 -9.10 25.03 6.89
CA ALA A 47 -8.48 25.55 8.12
C ALA A 47 -6.97 25.79 7.99
N ASP A 48 -6.26 24.89 7.32
CA ASP A 48 -4.79 24.97 7.16
C ASP A 48 -4.34 26.02 6.12
N LEU A 49 -5.26 26.59 5.34
CA LEU A 49 -4.93 27.59 4.31
C LEU A 49 -4.88 29.03 4.83
N SER A 50 -5.32 29.27 6.07
CA SER A 50 -5.33 30.60 6.72
C SER A 50 -4.12 30.87 7.65
N ALA A 51 -3.21 29.90 7.83
CA ALA A 51 -2.12 29.99 8.81
C ALA A 51 -0.75 30.45 8.24
N TYR A 52 -0.66 30.77 6.94
CA TYR A 52 0.60 31.19 6.30
C TYR A 52 0.42 32.41 5.39
N HIS A 53 0.26 33.59 6.00
CA HIS A 53 0.77 34.87 5.47
C HIS A 53 0.66 35.99 6.53
N MET A 54 1.76 36.31 7.21
CA MET A 54 2.49 37.59 7.07
C MET A 54 3.57 37.72 8.16
N ASP A 55 4.66 38.42 7.79
CA ASP A 55 5.70 39.06 8.61
C ASP A 55 6.48 38.17 9.63
N ASP A 56 7.81 38.26 9.73
CA ASP A 56 8.59 39.51 9.77
C ASP A 56 10.05 39.33 9.26
N ALA A 57 10.73 40.43 8.97
CA ALA A 57 12.10 40.47 8.48
C ALA A 57 12.99 41.41 9.31
N ARG A 58 14.29 41.04 9.44
CA ARG A 58 15.36 41.76 10.17
C ARG A 58 15.18 41.76 11.71
N SER A 59 16.24 41.73 12.52
CA SER A 59 17.69 41.73 12.24
C SER A 59 18.50 41.29 13.45
N ARG A 60 19.70 40.73 13.21
CA ARG A 60 20.93 41.13 13.94
C ARG A 60 22.18 40.74 13.15
N THR A 61 22.96 41.77 12.82
CA THR A 61 24.28 41.71 12.19
C THR A 61 25.39 41.53 13.22
N SER A 62 26.47 40.79 12.92
CA SER A 62 27.84 41.25 13.22
C SER A 62 28.93 40.35 12.61
N ILE A 63 29.61 40.88 11.57
CA ILE A 63 31.07 40.88 11.38
C ILE A 63 31.86 39.56 11.49
N ALA A 64 32.34 39.07 10.34
CA ALA A 64 33.79 38.92 10.07
C ALA A 64 34.01 38.78 8.55
N ALA A 65 34.91 39.59 7.98
CA ALA A 65 35.31 39.48 6.58
C ALA A 65 36.73 38.90 6.48
N HIS A 66 36.98 38.02 5.51
CA HIS A 66 38.31 37.82 4.94
C HIS A 66 38.21 37.33 3.49
N THR A 67 38.94 38.02 2.63
CA THR A 67 39.09 37.74 1.18
C THR A 67 40.52 37.23 0.93
N ILE A 68 40.86 36.95 -0.34
CA ILE A 68 42.21 36.73 -0.92
C ILE A 68 42.90 35.40 -0.46
N HIS A 69 43.62 34.62 -1.28
CA HIS A 69 44.19 34.83 -2.62
C HIS A 69 44.02 33.63 -3.57
N ALA A 70 44.00 33.92 -4.87
CA ALA A 70 44.53 33.04 -5.90
C ALA A 70 45.65 33.80 -6.62
N HIS A 71 46.84 33.20 -6.73
CA HIS A 71 48.02 33.79 -7.35
C HIS A 71 48.69 32.69 -8.16
N ASP A 72 48.66 32.80 -9.49
CA ASP A 72 49.45 31.98 -10.40
C ASP A 72 50.08 32.90 -11.44
N ASN A 73 51.32 32.60 -11.84
CA ASN A 73 52.16 33.53 -12.59
C ASN A 73 52.87 32.83 -13.75
N ASN A 74 53.08 33.58 -14.84
CA ASN A 74 53.87 33.23 -16.03
C ASN A 74 53.39 32.06 -16.91
N THR A 75 52.83 32.38 -18.09
CA THR A 75 53.64 32.33 -19.33
C THR A 75 53.03 33.11 -20.51
N VAL A 76 53.94 33.81 -21.19
CA VAL A 76 53.89 34.57 -22.45
C VAL A 76 52.84 34.13 -23.51
N LEU A 77 52.01 35.07 -24.01
CA LEU A 77 52.03 35.54 -25.41
C LEU A 77 50.95 36.60 -25.75
N SER A 78 51.45 37.64 -26.42
CA SER A 78 50.81 38.85 -26.98
C SER A 78 49.53 38.70 -27.83
N ARG A 79 48.58 39.65 -27.66
CA ARG A 79 48.24 40.65 -28.71
C ARG A 79 47.37 41.82 -28.22
N SER A 80 47.48 42.94 -28.94
CA SER A 80 46.91 44.27 -28.61
C SER A 80 45.45 44.50 -29.01
N SER A 81 44.97 45.69 -28.62
CA SER A 81 43.84 46.50 -29.11
C SER A 81 42.57 46.40 -28.24
N SER A 82 41.88 47.44 -27.75
CA SER A 82 41.99 48.91 -27.61
C SER A 82 40.56 49.46 -27.79
N ASN A 83 40.25 50.58 -27.11
CA ASN A 83 39.26 51.61 -27.49
C ASN A 83 37.76 51.45 -27.13
N ASN A 84 37.43 52.09 -26.00
CA ASN A 84 36.62 53.33 -25.91
C ASN A 84 35.07 53.33 -25.90
N PRO A 85 34.45 54.42 -25.37
CA PRO A 85 33.18 54.33 -24.60
C PRO A 85 32.10 55.40 -24.94
N ALA A 86 30.99 55.43 -24.19
CA ALA A 86 30.09 56.58 -23.91
C ALA A 86 29.14 56.18 -22.76
N GLN A 87 28.99 56.88 -21.62
CA GLN A 87 28.43 58.22 -21.32
C GLN A 87 26.89 58.35 -21.40
N VAL A 88 26.25 58.85 -20.31
CA VAL A 88 25.41 60.08 -20.24
C VAL A 88 24.76 60.26 -18.83
N GLU A 89 24.69 61.53 -18.38
CA GLU A 89 24.23 62.02 -17.05
C GLU A 89 22.74 62.48 -17.04
N LYS A 90 22.04 63.01 -16.00
CA LYS A 90 22.26 63.54 -14.60
C LYS A 90 20.87 63.51 -13.87
N PRO A 91 20.47 64.41 -12.92
CA PRO A 91 20.96 64.79 -11.59
C PRO A 91 19.97 64.50 -10.40
N ILE A 92 20.33 64.94 -9.18
CA ILE A 92 19.61 64.95 -7.86
C ILE A 92 19.32 66.42 -7.41
N PRO A 93 18.53 66.80 -6.33
CA PRO A 93 18.65 66.36 -4.91
C PRO A 93 17.39 66.54 -3.95
N GLN A 94 17.63 66.52 -2.60
CA GLN A 94 16.86 67.07 -1.43
C GLN A 94 15.58 66.35 -0.90
N GLU A 95 15.24 66.28 0.41
CA GLU A 95 15.93 66.62 1.68
C GLU A 95 15.34 65.89 2.95
N ARG A 96 16.16 65.74 4.02
CA ARG A 96 15.95 66.05 5.48
C ARG A 96 14.52 66.05 6.11
N THR A 97 14.20 65.69 7.39
CA THR A 97 14.96 65.43 8.65
C THR A 97 14.16 64.60 9.70
N ILE A 98 14.89 63.87 10.55
CA ILE A 98 14.64 63.28 11.90
C ILE A 98 13.54 63.92 12.81
N SER A 99 12.75 63.11 13.54
CA SER A 99 12.66 63.10 15.04
C SER A 99 11.81 61.95 15.62
N SER A 100 11.96 61.68 16.93
CA SER A 100 11.51 60.49 17.67
C SER A 100 10.63 60.77 18.90
N HIS A 101 10.08 59.69 19.47
CA HIS A 101 9.68 59.44 20.88
C HIS A 101 8.21 59.11 21.22
N GLN A 102 8.03 58.58 22.43
CA GLN A 102 7.14 57.46 22.82
C GLN A 102 6.22 57.86 24.02
N PRO A 103 5.52 56.96 24.77
CA PRO A 103 4.17 57.19 25.34
C PRO A 103 4.24 57.27 26.91
N PRO A 104 3.29 56.81 27.81
CA PRO A 104 1.96 56.17 27.67
C PRO A 104 0.88 56.60 28.74
N ASP A 105 -0.08 55.69 29.01
CA ASP A 105 -1.01 55.54 30.16
C ASP A 105 -2.39 56.27 30.12
N VAL A 106 -3.57 55.59 30.14
CA VAL A 106 -4.25 54.76 31.20
C VAL A 106 -4.91 55.68 32.26
N THR A 107 -6.22 55.73 32.54
CA THR A 107 -7.20 54.67 32.94
C THR A 107 -8.69 55.11 32.79
N ALA A 108 -9.58 54.16 33.07
CA ALA A 108 -11.05 54.03 32.97
C ALA A 108 -12.02 54.81 33.90
N GLY A 109 -13.32 54.63 33.62
CA GLY A 109 -14.50 54.77 34.52
C GLY A 109 -15.39 56.00 34.26
N GLN A 110 -16.71 56.04 34.49
CA GLN A 110 -17.83 55.09 34.55
C GLN A 110 -19.14 55.93 34.76
N ASP A 111 -20.31 55.34 34.56
CA ASP A 111 -21.63 55.67 35.17
C ASP A 111 -22.67 56.67 34.56
N THR A 112 -23.71 56.04 33.97
CA THR A 112 -25.16 56.08 34.34
C THR A 112 -25.96 57.40 34.51
N GLN A 113 -27.04 57.61 33.70
CA GLN A 113 -28.47 57.43 34.10
C GLN A 113 -29.55 57.93 33.08
N SER A 114 -30.59 57.10 32.92
CA SER A 114 -32.03 57.36 32.74
C SER A 114 -32.60 58.55 31.94
N THR A 115 -33.47 58.26 30.97
CA THR A 115 -34.94 58.48 31.08
C THR A 115 -35.76 57.88 29.91
N SER A 116 -37.04 57.59 30.18
CA SER A 116 -38.14 57.22 29.26
C SER A 116 -39.36 58.10 29.65
N PRO A 117 -40.55 58.12 28.98
CA PRO A 117 -41.09 57.20 27.96
C PRO A 117 -41.84 57.90 26.78
N THR A 118 -42.52 57.13 25.90
CA THR A 118 -43.94 57.31 25.47
C THR A 118 -44.39 56.17 24.51
N THR A 119 -45.67 55.79 24.58
CA THR A 119 -46.46 54.81 23.78
C THR A 119 -46.48 55.08 22.25
N THR A 120 -46.87 54.18 21.33
CA THR A 120 -48.14 53.39 21.29
C THR A 120 -48.12 52.25 20.23
N THR A 121 -48.87 51.16 20.50
CA THR A 121 -49.42 50.08 19.63
C THR A 121 -49.08 49.95 18.12
N ALA A 122 -48.75 48.72 17.68
CA ALA A 122 -49.65 47.85 16.87
C ALA A 122 -49.08 46.41 16.73
N ALA A 123 -49.95 45.41 16.56
CA ALA A 123 -49.57 43.99 16.56
C ALA A 123 -49.22 43.43 15.16
N GLY A 124 -48.26 42.50 15.11
CA GLY A 124 -47.85 41.79 13.90
C GLY A 124 -47.02 40.54 14.23
N SER A 125 -47.66 39.50 14.75
CA SER A 125 -46.99 38.24 15.11
C SER A 125 -46.70 37.40 13.86
N ALA A 126 -45.42 37.19 13.56
CA ALA A 126 -44.94 36.19 12.62
C ALA A 126 -43.74 35.46 13.24
N LEU A 127 -44.02 34.36 13.93
CA LEU A 127 -43.02 33.48 14.53
C LEU A 127 -42.29 32.67 13.42
N PRO A 128 -40.95 32.66 13.37
CA PRO A 128 -40.22 31.72 12.51
C PRO A 128 -40.48 30.28 12.97
N THR A 129 -40.82 29.40 12.02
CA THR A 129 -41.15 28.00 12.30
C THR A 129 -39.95 27.20 12.78
N HIS A 130 -39.81 27.05 14.11
CA HIS A 130 -38.80 26.21 14.77
C HIS A 130 -38.80 24.72 14.31
N ARG A 131 -39.86 24.28 13.64
CA ARG A 131 -40.15 22.87 13.29
C ARG A 131 -39.33 22.28 12.14
N GLU A 132 -38.56 23.11 11.43
CA GLU A 132 -37.75 22.69 10.27
C GLU A 132 -36.27 22.45 10.64
N SER A 133 -35.78 23.14 11.68
CA SER A 133 -34.41 22.98 12.20
C SER A 133 -34.19 21.60 12.82
N ASP A 134 -35.15 21.10 13.60
CA ASP A 134 -35.02 19.82 14.31
C ASP A 134 -34.89 18.64 13.33
N LYS A 135 -35.68 18.64 12.25
CA LYS A 135 -35.57 17.62 11.19
C LYS A 135 -34.26 17.71 10.40
N ALA A 136 -33.74 18.90 10.17
CA ALA A 136 -32.45 19.07 9.48
C ALA A 136 -31.27 18.56 10.32
N LEU A 137 -31.35 18.75 11.65
CA LEU A 137 -30.32 18.30 12.59
C LEU A 137 -30.25 16.78 12.72
N ASP A 138 -31.40 16.08 12.73
CA ASP A 138 -31.47 14.62 12.79
C ASP A 138 -31.07 13.92 11.47
N LEU A 139 -31.28 14.57 10.31
CA LEU A 139 -30.99 13.96 9.01
C LEU A 139 -29.48 13.96 8.67
N ALA A 140 -28.71 14.92 9.21
CA ALA A 140 -27.27 15.04 8.99
C ALA A 140 -26.44 13.84 9.53
N PRO A 141 -26.58 13.38 10.79
CA PRO A 141 -25.86 12.20 11.28
C PRO A 141 -26.29 10.90 10.59
N ALA A 142 -27.57 10.81 10.16
CA ALA A 142 -28.05 9.68 9.35
C ALA A 142 -27.37 9.64 7.97
N ALA A 143 -27.26 10.78 7.27
CA ALA A 143 -26.57 10.88 5.98
C ALA A 143 -25.07 10.52 6.07
N GLY A 144 -24.37 10.98 7.12
CA GLY A 144 -22.98 10.63 7.38
C GLY A 144 -22.79 9.13 7.68
N THR A 145 -23.73 8.50 8.36
CA THR A 145 -23.72 7.06 8.66
C THR A 145 -23.98 6.22 7.41
N LEU A 146 -24.96 6.61 6.58
CA LEU A 146 -25.20 5.99 5.28
C LEU A 146 -23.97 6.06 4.37
N HIS A 147 -23.28 7.22 4.31
CA HIS A 147 -22.06 7.33 3.52
C HIS A 147 -20.94 6.41 4.00
N ARG A 148 -20.74 6.27 5.33
CA ARG A 148 -19.76 5.32 5.90
C ARG A 148 -20.09 3.87 5.57
N ILE A 149 -21.36 3.47 5.67
CA ILE A 149 -21.80 2.11 5.30
C ILE A 149 -21.59 1.86 3.81
N MET A 150 -22.04 2.77 2.94
CA MET A 150 -21.87 2.64 1.49
C MET A 150 -20.40 2.64 1.07
N ARG A 151 -19.54 3.44 1.72
CA ARG A 151 -18.09 3.40 1.53
C ARG A 151 -17.51 2.02 1.86
N HIS A 152 -17.93 1.41 2.97
CA HIS A 152 -17.50 0.07 3.35
C HIS A 152 -17.99 -0.99 2.34
N LEU A 153 -19.25 -0.90 1.89
CA LEU A 153 -19.80 -1.80 0.86
C LEU A 153 -19.07 -1.62 -0.48
N ALA A 154 -18.68 -0.40 -0.84
CA ALA A 154 -17.88 -0.12 -2.02
C ALA A 154 -16.48 -0.77 -1.95
N VAL A 155 -15.80 -0.69 -0.80
CA VAL A 155 -14.52 -1.37 -0.59
C VAL A 155 -14.68 -2.89 -0.72
N LEU A 156 -15.72 -3.48 -0.12
CA LEU A 156 -16.00 -4.92 -0.25
C LEU A 156 -16.33 -5.33 -1.69
N GLY A 157 -17.16 -4.55 -2.40
CA GLY A 157 -17.51 -4.82 -3.79
C GLY A 157 -16.29 -4.75 -4.71
N LEU A 158 -15.44 -3.73 -4.57
CA LEU A 158 -14.22 -3.62 -5.35
C LEU A 158 -13.18 -4.67 -4.97
N MET A 159 -13.14 -5.11 -3.71
CA MET A 159 -12.33 -6.25 -3.28
C MET A 159 -12.79 -7.54 -3.98
N ALA A 160 -14.10 -7.78 -4.05
CA ALA A 160 -14.67 -8.94 -4.74
C ALA A 160 -14.37 -8.91 -6.25
N PHE A 161 -14.65 -7.78 -6.90
CA PHE A 161 -14.33 -7.58 -8.32
C PHE A 161 -12.83 -7.80 -8.59
N ALA A 162 -11.96 -7.12 -7.85
CA ALA A 162 -10.52 -7.17 -8.09
C ALA A 162 -9.87 -8.50 -7.72
N SER A 163 -10.40 -9.24 -6.74
CA SER A 163 -9.90 -10.59 -6.40
C SER A 163 -10.29 -11.63 -7.44
N ILE A 164 -11.49 -11.55 -8.02
CA ILE A 164 -11.89 -12.39 -9.17
C ILE A 164 -10.94 -12.16 -10.35
N TRP A 165 -10.72 -10.90 -10.74
CA TRP A 165 -9.80 -10.57 -11.84
C TRP A 165 -8.33 -10.87 -11.52
N GLY A 166 -7.90 -10.70 -10.27
CA GLY A 166 -6.56 -11.07 -9.82
C GLY A 166 -6.32 -12.58 -9.88
N THR A 167 -7.30 -13.38 -9.46
CA THR A 167 -7.25 -14.84 -9.56
C THR A 167 -7.23 -15.29 -11.03
N LEU A 168 -8.10 -14.73 -11.89
CA LEU A 168 -8.05 -15.00 -13.33
C LEU A 168 -6.68 -14.67 -13.94
N ALA A 169 -6.06 -13.56 -13.53
CA ALA A 169 -4.72 -13.19 -13.99
C ALA A 169 -3.64 -14.13 -13.45
N ARG A 170 -3.74 -14.63 -12.20
CA ARG A 170 -2.85 -15.67 -11.67
C ARG A 170 -2.97 -16.95 -12.47
N GLU A 171 -4.18 -17.51 -12.58
CA GLU A 171 -4.42 -18.78 -13.29
C GLU A 171 -4.03 -18.67 -14.77
N GLY A 172 -4.32 -17.54 -15.42
CA GLY A 172 -3.89 -17.27 -16.79
C GLY A 172 -2.36 -17.20 -16.94
N LEU A 173 -1.66 -16.51 -16.03
CA LEU A 173 -0.18 -16.44 -16.06
C LEU A 173 0.47 -17.79 -15.74
N VAL A 174 -0.11 -18.59 -14.85
CA VAL A 174 0.32 -19.96 -14.55
C VAL A 174 0.11 -20.84 -15.78
N ALA A 175 -1.08 -20.83 -16.39
CA ALA A 175 -1.39 -21.62 -17.58
C ALA A 175 -0.50 -21.25 -18.77
N LEU A 176 -0.29 -19.96 -19.05
CA LEU A 176 0.58 -19.48 -20.13
C LEU A 176 2.06 -19.87 -19.96
N ASN A 177 2.51 -20.11 -18.72
CA ASN A 177 3.89 -20.50 -18.43
C ASN A 177 4.04 -21.98 -18.06
N THR A 178 2.96 -22.76 -18.09
CA THR A 178 2.99 -24.22 -17.92
C THR A 178 3.24 -24.88 -19.27
N TYR A 179 4.48 -25.28 -19.53
CA TYR A 179 4.88 -25.95 -20.77
C TYR A 179 6.08 -26.88 -20.54
N ASP A 180 6.27 -27.83 -21.46
CA ASP A 180 7.36 -28.80 -21.36
C ASP A 180 8.73 -28.12 -21.38
N GLY A 181 9.57 -28.44 -20.40
CA GLY A 181 10.90 -27.83 -20.25
C GLY A 181 10.91 -26.40 -19.69
N GLN A 182 9.83 -25.93 -19.05
CA GLN A 182 9.79 -24.64 -18.35
C GLN A 182 11.01 -24.44 -17.42
N GLY A 183 11.75 -23.34 -17.63
CA GLY A 183 13.00 -23.08 -16.91
C GLY A 183 12.82 -22.57 -15.47
N VAL A 184 11.62 -22.11 -15.11
CA VAL A 184 11.24 -21.65 -13.76
C VAL A 184 9.81 -22.08 -13.45
N ALA A 185 9.43 -22.13 -12.17
CA ALA A 185 8.07 -22.44 -11.77
C ALA A 185 7.07 -21.39 -12.33
N PRO A 186 5.97 -21.78 -13.01
CA PRO A 186 5.06 -20.85 -13.69
C PRO A 186 4.51 -19.74 -12.80
N LEU A 187 4.26 -20.06 -11.53
CA LEU A 187 3.77 -19.14 -10.50
C LEU A 187 4.65 -17.89 -10.35
N VAL A 188 5.96 -17.96 -10.62
CA VAL A 188 6.91 -16.82 -10.54
C VAL A 188 6.43 -15.64 -11.38
N TRP A 189 5.81 -15.88 -12.54
CA TRP A 189 5.29 -14.82 -13.41
C TRP A 189 4.09 -14.09 -12.80
N ALA A 190 3.19 -14.81 -12.12
CA ALA A 190 2.11 -14.19 -11.36
C ALA A 190 2.68 -13.34 -10.20
N GLN A 191 3.69 -13.83 -9.48
CA GLN A 191 4.35 -13.04 -8.44
C GLN A 191 4.98 -11.77 -9.01
N ALA A 192 5.70 -11.87 -10.13
CA ALA A 192 6.37 -10.75 -10.79
C ALA A 192 5.36 -9.69 -11.28
N VAL A 193 4.30 -10.10 -12.00
CA VAL A 193 3.28 -9.18 -12.51
C VAL A 193 2.53 -8.50 -11.36
N GLY A 194 2.10 -9.25 -10.34
CA GLY A 194 1.43 -8.68 -9.17
C GLY A 194 2.33 -7.71 -8.39
N CYS A 195 3.62 -8.01 -8.24
CA CYS A 195 4.60 -7.11 -7.63
C CYS A 195 4.90 -5.86 -8.47
N LEU A 196 4.90 -5.96 -9.81
CA LEU A 196 5.07 -4.84 -10.72
C LEU A 196 3.90 -3.85 -10.61
N VAL A 197 2.66 -4.34 -10.66
CA VAL A 197 1.45 -3.51 -10.53
C VAL A 197 1.34 -2.92 -9.12
N MET A 198 1.71 -3.67 -8.08
CA MET A 198 1.83 -3.14 -6.73
C MET A 198 2.84 -1.99 -6.67
N GLY A 199 4.04 -2.18 -7.23
CA GLY A 199 5.08 -1.13 -7.32
C GLY A 199 4.59 0.13 -8.03
N LEU A 200 3.87 -0.04 -9.15
CA LEU A 200 3.25 1.05 -9.92
C LEU A 200 2.24 1.86 -9.09
N ALA A 201 1.47 1.20 -8.23
CA ALA A 201 0.45 1.82 -7.40
C ALA A 201 1.02 2.49 -6.14
N VAL A 202 1.98 1.86 -5.44
CA VAL A 202 2.56 2.40 -4.19
C VAL A 202 3.60 3.50 -4.42
N GLY A 203 4.11 3.65 -5.65
CA GLY A 203 5.06 4.68 -6.05
C GLY A 203 4.42 6.07 -6.23
N ALA A 204 4.85 6.81 -7.25
CA ALA A 204 4.41 8.18 -7.51
C ALA A 204 2.88 8.30 -7.73
N ASN A 205 2.23 7.24 -8.21
CA ASN A 205 0.79 7.22 -8.50
C ASN A 205 -0.12 7.11 -7.25
N ARG A 206 0.44 6.83 -6.07
CA ARG A 206 -0.35 6.62 -4.84
C ARG A 206 -1.29 7.79 -4.54
N LYS A 207 -0.73 9.00 -4.39
CA LYS A 207 -1.52 10.21 -4.06
C LYS A 207 -2.57 10.54 -5.12
N PRO A 208 -2.28 10.50 -6.45
CA PRO A 208 -3.30 10.61 -7.49
C PRO A 208 -4.45 9.61 -7.40
N ILE A 209 -4.17 8.34 -7.06
CA ILE A 209 -5.22 7.31 -6.94
C ILE A 209 -6.07 7.56 -5.70
N GLU A 210 -5.43 7.72 -4.52
CA GLU A 210 -6.10 7.99 -3.25
C GLU A 210 -6.97 9.25 -3.32
N GLY A 211 -6.43 10.35 -3.84
CA GLY A 211 -7.15 11.63 -3.98
C GLY A 211 -8.29 11.62 -5.01
N ARG A 212 -8.29 10.67 -5.96
CA ARG A 212 -9.38 10.55 -6.96
C ARG A 212 -10.54 9.73 -6.44
N TYR A 213 -10.27 8.63 -5.72
CA TYR A 213 -11.25 7.74 -5.10
C TYR A 213 -10.52 6.70 -4.19
N PRO A 214 -10.50 6.88 -2.85
CA PRO A 214 -9.70 6.04 -1.96
C PRO A 214 -9.92 4.52 -2.09
N PRO A 215 -11.16 4.00 -2.28
CA PRO A 215 -11.36 2.57 -2.50
C PRO A 215 -10.64 2.00 -3.73
N ALA A 216 -10.31 2.81 -4.75
CA ALA A 216 -9.54 2.33 -5.90
C ALA A 216 -8.10 1.95 -5.53
N TYR A 217 -7.48 2.60 -4.54
CA TYR A 217 -6.15 2.22 -4.09
C TYR A 217 -6.16 0.84 -3.42
N VAL A 218 -7.15 0.59 -2.56
CA VAL A 218 -7.38 -0.71 -1.90
C VAL A 218 -7.75 -1.79 -2.93
N MET A 219 -8.57 -1.45 -3.93
CA MET A 219 -8.91 -2.33 -5.06
C MET A 219 -7.68 -2.78 -5.84
N ILE A 220 -6.78 -1.86 -6.20
CA ILE A 220 -5.59 -2.17 -7.00
C ILE A 220 -4.57 -2.96 -6.17
N THR A 221 -4.24 -2.47 -4.96
CA THR A 221 -3.18 -3.05 -4.13
C THR A 221 -3.63 -4.32 -3.42
N THR A 222 -4.55 -4.21 -2.46
CA THR A 222 -5.04 -5.33 -1.67
C THR A 222 -5.91 -6.28 -2.50
N GLY A 223 -6.81 -5.76 -3.32
CA GLY A 223 -7.69 -6.56 -4.18
C GLY A 223 -6.94 -7.29 -5.28
N PHE A 224 -6.54 -6.57 -6.32
CA PHE A 224 -5.97 -7.15 -7.54
C PHE A 224 -4.57 -7.71 -7.30
N CYS A 225 -3.57 -6.88 -6.98
CA CYS A 225 -2.18 -7.34 -6.84
C CYS A 225 -2.04 -8.42 -5.76
N GLY A 226 -2.77 -8.25 -4.65
CA GLY A 226 -2.84 -9.24 -3.58
C GLY A 226 -3.41 -10.59 -4.01
N SER A 227 -4.29 -10.63 -5.01
CA SER A 227 -4.92 -11.85 -5.55
C SER A 227 -4.29 -12.37 -6.85
N VAL A 228 -3.41 -11.61 -7.50
CA VAL A 228 -2.50 -12.13 -8.55
C VAL A 228 -1.35 -12.90 -7.88
N THR A 229 -0.79 -12.36 -6.80
CA THR A 229 0.26 -13.04 -6.03
C THR A 229 -0.30 -14.09 -5.08
N ALA A 230 0.49 -15.10 -4.70
CA ALA A 230 0.09 -16.11 -3.71
C ALA A 230 1.30 -16.60 -2.90
N PHE A 231 1.33 -16.35 -1.59
CA PHE A 231 2.41 -16.86 -0.73
C PHE A 231 2.18 -18.33 -0.36
N SER A 232 0.93 -18.74 -0.10
CA SER A 232 0.59 -20.11 0.29
C SER A 232 0.94 -21.14 -0.79
N SER A 233 0.60 -20.85 -2.05
CA SER A 233 0.92 -21.70 -3.21
C SER A 233 2.43 -21.79 -3.48
N TRP A 234 3.18 -20.71 -3.19
CA TRP A 234 4.64 -20.73 -3.28
C TRP A 234 5.29 -21.59 -2.20
N ILE A 235 4.87 -21.48 -0.94
CA ILE A 235 5.37 -22.34 0.14
C ILE A 235 5.01 -23.81 -0.09
N LEU A 236 3.82 -24.09 -0.61
CA LEU A 236 3.43 -25.44 -1.03
C LEU A 236 4.38 -25.98 -2.12
N ALA A 237 4.71 -25.18 -3.15
CA ALA A 237 5.68 -25.57 -4.17
C ALA A 237 7.09 -25.83 -3.60
N VAL A 238 7.57 -24.96 -2.70
CA VAL A 238 8.85 -25.13 -1.99
C VAL A 238 8.87 -26.43 -1.17
N PHE A 239 7.79 -26.76 -0.45
CA PHE A 239 7.66 -28.03 0.27
C PHE A 239 7.67 -29.24 -0.68
N ARG A 240 6.93 -29.19 -1.78
CA ARG A 240 6.90 -30.24 -2.81
C ARG A 240 8.28 -30.46 -3.45
N ALA A 241 9.07 -29.39 -3.61
CA ALA A 241 10.45 -29.46 -4.09
C ALA A 241 11.39 -30.16 -3.09
N PHE A 242 11.34 -29.81 -1.80
CA PHE A 242 12.10 -30.51 -0.75
C PHE A 242 11.78 -32.01 -0.71
N GLY A 243 10.50 -32.37 -0.83
CA GLY A 243 10.05 -33.77 -0.81
C GLY A 243 10.22 -34.53 -2.13
N ASN A 244 10.70 -33.89 -3.21
CA ASN A 244 10.71 -34.44 -4.58
C ASN A 244 9.39 -35.13 -4.99
N GLN A 245 8.25 -34.52 -4.66
CA GLN A 245 6.94 -35.15 -4.90
C GLN A 245 6.61 -35.37 -6.38
N MET A 246 7.36 -34.72 -7.29
CA MET A 246 7.27 -34.93 -8.74
C MET A 246 8.14 -36.09 -9.24
N HIS A 247 8.80 -36.83 -8.34
CA HIS A 247 9.58 -38.05 -8.64
C HIS A 247 10.67 -37.85 -9.72
N TYR A 248 11.37 -36.71 -9.68
CA TYR A 248 12.53 -36.49 -10.55
C TYR A 248 13.71 -37.37 -10.14
N ASP A 249 14.52 -37.80 -11.10
CA ASP A 249 15.71 -38.62 -10.87
C ASP A 249 16.86 -37.76 -10.28
N ARG A 250 16.77 -37.51 -8.97
CA ARG A 250 17.56 -36.51 -8.23
C ARG A 250 17.86 -36.97 -6.80
N HIS A 251 19.13 -36.89 -6.39
CA HIS A 251 19.54 -37.14 -5.01
C HIS A 251 19.18 -35.97 -4.07
N GLY A 252 19.08 -36.24 -2.76
CA GLY A 252 18.51 -35.32 -1.76
C GLY A 252 19.07 -33.89 -1.74
N LEU A 253 20.35 -33.69 -2.05
CA LEU A 253 20.94 -32.34 -2.15
C LEU A 253 20.31 -31.51 -3.28
N HIS A 254 19.97 -32.12 -4.41
CA HIS A 254 19.34 -31.44 -5.54
C HIS A 254 17.91 -30.98 -5.21
N ASN A 255 17.20 -31.71 -4.34
CA ASN A 255 15.85 -31.33 -3.87
C ASN A 255 15.91 -30.07 -2.98
N VAL A 256 16.92 -29.98 -2.12
CA VAL A 256 17.22 -28.77 -1.33
C VAL A 256 17.58 -27.61 -2.26
N MET A 257 18.43 -27.84 -3.27
CA MET A 257 18.82 -26.80 -4.23
C MET A 257 17.65 -26.32 -5.10
N ASP A 258 16.72 -27.19 -5.48
CA ASP A 258 15.48 -26.81 -6.19
C ASP A 258 14.59 -25.92 -5.29
N ALA A 259 14.31 -26.35 -4.06
CA ALA A 259 13.53 -25.56 -3.09
C ALA A 259 14.16 -24.18 -2.80
N LEU A 260 15.49 -24.11 -2.67
CA LEU A 260 16.23 -22.86 -2.52
C LEU A 260 16.21 -22.01 -3.81
N THR A 261 16.26 -22.63 -4.99
CA THR A 261 16.18 -21.93 -6.29
C THR A 261 14.80 -21.32 -6.48
N GLN A 262 13.73 -22.07 -6.24
CA GLN A 262 12.35 -21.55 -6.27
C GLN A 262 12.14 -20.44 -5.24
N THR A 263 12.77 -20.54 -4.06
CA THR A 263 12.75 -19.49 -3.04
C THR A 263 13.46 -18.22 -3.51
N GLY A 264 14.70 -18.35 -4.01
CA GLY A 264 15.52 -17.24 -4.47
C GLY A 264 14.97 -16.54 -5.71
N VAL A 265 14.52 -17.30 -6.72
CA VAL A 265 13.89 -16.77 -7.93
C VAL A 265 12.59 -16.03 -7.59
N THR A 266 11.73 -16.61 -6.75
CA THR A 266 10.45 -15.98 -6.38
C THR A 266 10.67 -14.66 -5.62
N LEU A 267 11.52 -14.65 -4.59
CA LEU A 267 11.79 -13.44 -3.81
C LEU A 267 12.56 -12.39 -4.63
N GLY A 268 13.54 -12.82 -5.43
CA GLY A 268 14.31 -11.96 -6.32
C GLY A 268 13.42 -11.26 -7.35
N MET A 269 12.60 -12.03 -8.08
CA MET A 269 11.66 -11.50 -9.07
C MET A 269 10.61 -10.59 -8.41
N ALA A 270 10.07 -10.96 -7.24
CA ALA A 270 9.11 -10.12 -6.52
C ALA A 270 9.73 -8.76 -6.13
N ILE A 271 10.91 -8.75 -5.52
CA ILE A 271 11.60 -7.52 -5.07
C ILE A 271 12.02 -6.66 -6.27
N ALA A 272 12.53 -7.28 -7.35
CA ALA A 272 12.94 -6.61 -8.57
C ALA A 272 11.74 -6.01 -9.32
N ALA A 273 10.63 -6.75 -9.47
CA ALA A 273 9.41 -6.27 -10.08
C ALA A 273 8.77 -5.12 -9.28
N THR A 274 8.75 -5.20 -7.94
CA THR A 274 8.32 -4.07 -7.11
C THR A 274 9.24 -2.84 -7.30
N ALA A 275 10.56 -3.04 -7.45
CA ALA A 275 11.49 -1.95 -7.76
C ALA A 275 11.16 -1.30 -9.13
N ALA A 276 10.99 -2.12 -10.16
CA ALA A 276 10.67 -1.71 -11.51
C ALA A 276 9.33 -0.97 -11.57
N GLY A 277 8.31 -1.43 -10.84
CA GLY A 277 7.01 -0.78 -10.76
C GLY A 277 7.09 0.61 -10.12
N ILE A 278 7.85 0.75 -9.02
CA ILE A 278 8.09 2.04 -8.38
C ILE A 278 8.83 2.98 -9.34
N ALA A 279 9.86 2.52 -10.04
CA ALA A 279 10.57 3.33 -11.04
C ALA A 279 9.64 3.77 -12.18
N LEU A 280 8.88 2.82 -12.76
CA LEU A 280 7.95 3.05 -13.86
C LEU A 280 6.80 3.99 -13.47
N SER A 281 6.41 4.03 -12.19
CA SER A 281 5.36 4.95 -11.70
C SER A 281 5.71 6.43 -11.92
N SER A 282 7.00 6.78 -11.96
CA SER A 282 7.46 8.15 -12.25
C SER A 282 7.28 8.56 -13.71
N VAL A 283 7.26 7.59 -14.63
CA VAL A 283 7.10 7.78 -16.08
C VAL A 283 5.62 7.69 -16.46
N LEU A 284 4.93 6.65 -15.97
CA LEU A 284 3.51 6.41 -16.14
C LEU A 284 2.69 7.11 -15.05
N ASN A 285 2.73 8.45 -15.04
CA ASN A 285 1.88 9.24 -14.16
C ASN A 285 0.40 9.12 -14.59
N VAL A 286 -0.42 8.48 -13.74
CA VAL A 286 -1.84 8.23 -13.96
C VAL A 286 -2.65 9.54 -14.06
N GLU A 287 -2.14 10.68 -13.55
CA GLU A 287 -2.76 11.99 -13.78
C GLU A 287 -2.88 12.36 -15.26
N ARG A 288 -1.95 11.91 -16.11
CA ARG A 288 -2.04 12.12 -17.57
C ARG A 288 -3.19 11.31 -18.19
N VAL A 289 -3.44 10.10 -17.67
CA VAL A 289 -4.62 9.29 -18.05
C VAL A 289 -5.90 9.98 -17.57
N PHE A 290 -5.90 10.49 -16.34
CA PHE A 290 -7.03 11.23 -15.76
C PHE A 290 -7.28 12.62 -16.37
N SER A 291 -6.30 13.23 -17.06
CA SER A 291 -6.48 14.48 -17.80
C SER A 291 -6.98 14.22 -19.22
N LEU A 292 -6.49 13.18 -19.90
CA LEU A 292 -7.03 12.70 -21.17
C LEU A 292 -8.50 12.28 -21.04
N ALA A 293 -8.84 11.49 -20.01
CA ALA A 293 -10.22 11.12 -19.70
C ALA A 293 -11.12 12.32 -19.32
N ARG A 294 -10.54 13.49 -19.01
CA ARG A 294 -11.27 14.72 -18.65
C ARG A 294 -11.57 15.64 -19.84
N ARG A 295 -11.12 15.33 -21.05
CA ARG A 295 -11.31 16.17 -22.25
C ARG A 295 -12.78 16.46 -22.63
N GLY A 296 -13.76 15.82 -21.99
CA GLY A 296 -15.20 16.10 -22.14
C GLY A 296 -15.96 16.52 -20.88
N ALA A 297 -15.28 16.82 -19.75
CA ALA A 297 -15.95 17.12 -18.47
C ALA A 297 -15.65 18.54 -17.97
N PRO A 298 -16.67 19.35 -17.58
CA PRO A 298 -16.45 20.70 -17.06
C PRO A 298 -15.54 20.72 -15.84
N SER A 299 -14.56 21.64 -15.86
CA SER A 299 -13.71 21.89 -14.70
C SER A 299 -14.46 22.72 -13.65
N GLY A 300 -14.28 22.38 -12.38
CA GLY A 300 -14.78 23.19 -11.25
C GLY A 300 -16.15 22.78 -10.71
N LYS A 301 -16.11 21.94 -9.67
CA LYS A 301 -16.85 22.11 -8.40
C LYS A 301 -16.36 21.06 -7.40
N ALA A 302 -16.47 21.36 -6.11
CA ALA A 302 -16.12 20.44 -5.04
C ALA A 302 -16.84 19.09 -5.25
N VAL A 303 -16.17 17.99 -4.91
CA VAL A 303 -16.74 16.65 -5.02
C VAL A 303 -17.95 16.56 -4.09
N SER A 304 -19.16 16.65 -4.64
CA SER A 304 -20.37 16.62 -3.83
C SER A 304 -20.57 15.23 -3.20
N THR A 305 -21.05 15.21 -1.95
CA THR A 305 -21.31 13.98 -1.19
C THR A 305 -22.26 13.01 -1.92
N GLY A 306 -23.19 13.54 -2.72
CA GLY A 306 -24.04 12.72 -3.58
C GLY A 306 -23.29 12.01 -4.72
N ARG A 307 -22.24 12.63 -5.29
CA ARG A 307 -21.45 12.01 -6.37
C ARG A 307 -20.54 10.90 -5.84
N THR A 308 -20.00 11.03 -4.63
CA THR A 308 -19.25 9.94 -4.00
C THR A 308 -20.17 8.79 -3.60
N LEU A 309 -21.34 9.08 -3.01
CA LEU A 309 -22.34 8.06 -2.68
C LEU A 309 -22.77 7.24 -3.91
N GLY A 310 -23.00 7.88 -5.06
CA GLY A 310 -23.29 7.19 -6.31
C GLY A 310 -22.14 6.32 -6.82
N MET A 311 -20.89 6.77 -6.70
CA MET A 311 -19.71 5.95 -7.02
C MET A 311 -19.56 4.76 -6.07
N ASP A 312 -19.82 4.94 -4.77
CA ASP A 312 -19.75 3.89 -3.76
C ASP A 312 -20.84 2.82 -3.98
N ALA A 313 -22.07 3.24 -4.28
CA ALA A 313 -23.15 2.31 -4.64
C ALA A 313 -22.85 1.53 -5.93
N ALA A 314 -22.36 2.20 -6.98
CA ALA A 314 -21.98 1.54 -8.23
C ALA A 314 -20.82 0.53 -8.03
N ALA A 315 -19.84 0.87 -7.18
CA ALA A 315 -18.74 0.00 -6.81
C ALA A 315 -19.19 -1.25 -6.02
N ALA A 316 -20.14 -1.08 -5.09
CA ALA A 316 -20.74 -2.19 -4.35
C ALA A 316 -21.52 -3.14 -5.28
N VAL A 317 -22.37 -2.58 -6.16
CA VAL A 317 -23.15 -3.34 -7.14
C VAL A 317 -22.25 -4.07 -8.13
N LEU A 318 -21.20 -3.43 -8.65
CA LEU A 318 -20.23 -4.06 -9.56
C LEU A 318 -19.63 -5.34 -8.97
N GLY A 319 -19.15 -5.26 -7.72
CA GLY A 319 -18.60 -6.42 -7.01
C GLY A 319 -19.61 -7.55 -6.82
N LEU A 320 -20.83 -7.19 -6.39
CA LEU A 320 -21.92 -8.15 -6.18
C LEU A 320 -22.31 -8.86 -7.47
N VAL A 321 -22.44 -8.12 -8.59
CA VAL A 321 -22.77 -8.69 -9.91
C VAL A 321 -21.70 -9.66 -10.38
N PHE A 322 -20.41 -9.32 -10.26
CA PHE A 322 -19.33 -10.22 -10.65
C PHE A 322 -19.24 -11.47 -9.76
N TRP A 323 -19.49 -11.33 -8.44
CA TRP A 323 -19.45 -12.47 -7.53
C TRP A 323 -20.64 -13.42 -7.70
N ILE A 324 -21.86 -12.89 -7.89
CA ILE A 324 -23.03 -13.68 -8.27
C ILE A 324 -22.82 -14.32 -9.63
N GLY A 325 -22.27 -13.59 -10.61
CA GLY A 325 -21.95 -14.12 -11.95
C GLY A 325 -20.98 -15.32 -11.89
N ALA A 326 -19.92 -15.23 -11.06
CA ALA A 326 -19.02 -16.35 -10.81
C ALA A 326 -19.72 -17.55 -10.17
N ALA A 327 -20.62 -17.31 -9.21
CA ALA A 327 -21.40 -18.38 -8.55
C ALA A 327 -22.38 -19.07 -9.50
N VAL A 328 -23.11 -18.29 -10.32
CA VAL A 328 -24.03 -18.80 -11.35
C VAL A 328 -23.27 -19.59 -12.41
N LEU A 329 -22.14 -19.09 -12.89
CA LEU A 329 -21.30 -19.82 -13.86
C LEU A 329 -20.77 -21.13 -13.26
N CYS A 330 -20.34 -21.13 -11.99
CA CYS A 330 -19.88 -22.33 -11.28
C CYS A 330 -20.99 -23.38 -11.11
N ALA A 331 -22.19 -22.92 -10.74
CA ALA A 331 -23.35 -23.79 -10.57
C ALA A 331 -23.79 -24.42 -11.90
N LEU A 332 -23.96 -23.60 -12.94
CA LEU A 332 -24.61 -24.00 -14.20
C LEU A 332 -23.65 -24.59 -15.24
N TYR A 333 -22.37 -24.19 -15.27
CA TYR A 333 -21.43 -24.61 -16.31
C TYR A 333 -20.31 -25.52 -15.77
N ALA A 334 -20.61 -26.82 -15.71
CA ALA A 334 -19.70 -27.84 -15.18
C ALA A 334 -18.26 -27.86 -15.77
N PRO A 335 -18.03 -27.59 -17.08
CA PRO A 335 -16.68 -27.66 -17.66
C PRO A 335 -15.67 -26.64 -17.09
N PHE A 336 -16.11 -25.49 -16.57
CA PHE A 336 -15.21 -24.49 -15.98
C PHE A 336 -15.11 -24.54 -14.45
N ARG A 337 -15.71 -25.55 -13.78
CA ARG A 337 -15.76 -25.62 -12.31
C ARG A 337 -14.38 -25.57 -11.62
N ASN A 338 -13.35 -26.11 -12.26
CA ASN A 338 -11.96 -26.03 -11.79
C ASN A 338 -11.46 -24.58 -11.61
N VAL A 339 -11.93 -23.63 -12.43
CA VAL A 339 -11.59 -22.20 -12.30
C VAL A 339 -12.67 -21.45 -11.52
N THR A 340 -13.95 -21.73 -11.78
CA THR A 340 -15.03 -20.92 -11.21
C THR A 340 -15.23 -21.13 -9.71
N PHE A 341 -14.89 -22.30 -9.14
CA PHE A 341 -14.82 -22.43 -7.68
C PHE A 341 -13.78 -21.47 -7.10
N SER A 342 -12.62 -21.33 -7.73
CA SER A 342 -11.57 -20.36 -7.34
C SER A 342 -12.09 -18.92 -7.40
N LEU A 343 -12.88 -18.56 -8.43
CA LEU A 343 -13.49 -17.23 -8.54
C LEU A 343 -14.55 -16.95 -7.46
N VAL A 344 -15.35 -17.97 -7.09
CA VAL A 344 -16.36 -17.85 -6.02
C VAL A 344 -15.70 -17.70 -4.64
N LEU A 345 -14.57 -18.39 -4.42
CA LEU A 345 -13.88 -18.43 -3.14
C LEU A 345 -12.77 -17.37 -2.98
N ALA A 346 -12.41 -16.66 -4.05
CA ALA A 346 -11.45 -15.56 -4.03
C ALA A 346 -11.89 -14.34 -3.17
N PRO A 347 -13.13 -13.80 -3.30
CA PRO A 347 -13.55 -12.64 -2.51
C PRO A 347 -13.47 -12.82 -0.99
N PRO A 348 -13.96 -13.94 -0.38
CA PRO A 348 -13.80 -14.18 1.05
C PRO A 348 -12.33 -14.17 1.51
N GLY A 349 -11.41 -14.72 0.72
CA GLY A 349 -9.98 -14.73 1.03
C GLY A 349 -9.38 -13.31 1.04
N ALA A 350 -9.65 -12.53 -0.02
CA ALA A 350 -9.16 -11.15 -0.12
C ALA A 350 -9.76 -10.23 0.96
N VAL A 351 -11.05 -10.40 1.27
CA VAL A 351 -11.73 -9.65 2.36
C VAL A 351 -11.14 -10.01 3.72
N LEU A 352 -10.91 -11.29 4.01
CA LEU A 352 -10.27 -11.71 5.26
C LEU A 352 -8.84 -11.16 5.39
N ARG A 353 -8.03 -11.18 4.32
CA ARG A 353 -6.70 -10.53 4.30
C ARG A 353 -6.80 -9.03 4.60
N TRP A 354 -7.78 -8.34 4.04
CA TRP A 354 -8.00 -6.91 4.29
C TRP A 354 -8.37 -6.63 5.75
N TYR A 355 -9.22 -7.44 6.38
CA TYR A 355 -9.48 -7.34 7.83
C TYR A 355 -8.23 -7.66 8.67
N LEU A 356 -7.48 -8.71 8.33
CA LEU A 356 -6.25 -9.08 9.04
C LEU A 356 -5.16 -8.01 8.95
N SER A 357 -5.09 -7.24 7.85
CA SER A 357 -4.11 -6.16 7.69
C SER A 357 -4.22 -5.04 8.76
N ARG A 358 -5.37 -4.91 9.43
CA ARG A 358 -5.57 -4.02 10.60
C ARG A 358 -4.69 -4.40 11.80
N LEU A 359 -4.24 -5.66 11.88
CA LEU A 359 -3.27 -6.10 12.89
C LEU A 359 -1.86 -5.50 12.69
N ASN A 360 -1.55 -4.94 11.50
CA ASN A 360 -0.25 -4.31 11.22
C ASN A 360 -0.03 -3.00 12.00
N THR A 361 -1.09 -2.28 12.38
CA THR A 361 -0.98 -1.06 13.22
C THR A 361 -1.12 -1.33 14.71
N HIS A 362 -1.50 -2.55 15.10
CA HIS A 362 -1.68 -2.95 16.49
C HIS A 362 -0.40 -2.79 17.33
N ALA A 363 -0.53 -2.53 18.62
CA ALA A 363 0.60 -2.28 19.52
C ALA A 363 1.64 -3.43 19.52
N LEU A 364 1.19 -4.68 19.33
CA LEU A 364 2.06 -5.85 19.23
C LEU A 364 2.92 -5.85 17.95
N ALA A 365 2.40 -5.38 16.81
CA ALA A 365 3.15 -5.24 15.57
C ALA A 365 4.24 -4.18 15.70
N LYS A 366 3.92 -3.05 16.36
CA LYS A 366 4.89 -2.00 16.70
C LYS A 366 6.00 -2.51 17.65
N ARG A 367 5.65 -3.31 18.68
CA ARG A 367 6.62 -3.91 19.62
C ARG A 367 7.52 -4.97 18.97
N THR A 368 6.95 -5.87 18.18
CA THR A 368 7.73 -6.93 17.48
C THR A 368 8.51 -6.39 16.29
N ALA A 369 8.09 -5.24 15.74
CA ALA A 369 8.57 -4.65 14.49
C ALA A 369 8.45 -5.63 13.31
N LEU A 370 7.27 -6.27 13.19
CA LEU A 370 6.89 -7.21 12.15
C LEU A 370 5.45 -6.90 11.67
N PRO A 371 5.13 -7.01 10.36
CA PRO A 371 3.77 -6.91 9.85
C PRO A 371 2.93 -8.14 10.23
N LEU A 372 2.29 -8.10 11.40
CA LEU A 372 1.56 -9.24 11.96
C LEU A 372 0.30 -9.64 11.17
N GLY A 373 -0.38 -8.68 10.55
CA GLY A 373 -1.55 -8.95 9.72
C GLY A 373 -1.21 -9.72 8.45
N THR A 374 -0.17 -9.26 7.74
CA THR A 374 0.33 -9.94 6.53
C THR A 374 0.92 -11.31 6.86
N LEU A 375 1.64 -11.42 7.99
CA LEU A 375 2.14 -12.69 8.51
C LEU A 375 1.00 -13.67 8.82
N ALA A 376 -0.02 -13.22 9.57
CA ALA A 376 -1.16 -14.06 9.96
C ALA A 376 -1.95 -14.53 8.74
N ALA A 377 -2.20 -13.65 7.77
CA ALA A 377 -2.90 -14.00 6.54
C ALA A 377 -2.12 -15.04 5.70
N ASN A 378 -0.81 -14.85 5.54
CA ASN A 378 0.06 -15.79 4.83
C ASN A 378 0.15 -17.17 5.52
N LEU A 379 0.32 -17.22 6.85
CA LEU A 379 0.40 -18.48 7.58
C LEU A 379 -0.96 -19.20 7.68
N LEU A 380 -2.06 -18.48 7.87
CA LEU A 380 -3.41 -19.05 7.87
C LEU A 380 -3.75 -19.67 6.51
N ALA A 381 -3.49 -18.96 5.41
CA ALA A 381 -3.65 -19.50 4.06
C ALA A 381 -2.74 -20.70 3.80
N THR A 382 -1.51 -20.71 4.35
CA THR A 382 -0.60 -21.86 4.24
C THR A 382 -1.12 -23.07 5.02
N ALA A 383 -1.77 -22.88 6.16
CA ALA A 383 -2.41 -23.96 6.91
C ALA A 383 -3.63 -24.52 6.15
N VAL A 384 -4.49 -23.65 5.62
CA VAL A 384 -5.69 -24.08 4.87
C VAL A 384 -5.32 -24.74 3.54
N ILE A 385 -4.34 -24.23 2.77
CA ILE A 385 -3.90 -24.87 1.52
C ILE A 385 -3.27 -26.24 1.80
N ALA A 386 -2.49 -26.38 2.87
CA ALA A 386 -1.88 -27.64 3.25
C ALA A 386 -2.92 -28.67 3.70
N ALA A 387 -3.91 -28.25 4.48
CA ALA A 387 -5.02 -29.12 4.88
C ALA A 387 -5.88 -29.57 3.67
N ALA A 388 -6.16 -28.66 2.72
CA ALA A 388 -6.90 -28.98 1.50
C ALA A 388 -6.13 -29.92 0.56
N PHE A 389 -4.82 -29.66 0.39
CA PHE A 389 -3.91 -30.48 -0.41
C PHE A 389 -3.81 -31.91 0.14
N THR A 390 -3.72 -32.05 1.47
CA THR A 390 -3.73 -33.36 2.14
C THR A 390 -5.11 -34.01 2.05
N ALA A 391 -6.21 -33.29 2.30
CA ALA A 391 -7.56 -33.85 2.24
C ALA A 391 -7.90 -34.43 0.86
N SER A 392 -7.43 -33.79 -0.22
CA SER A 392 -7.62 -34.26 -1.60
C SER A 392 -6.74 -35.46 -2.00
N ARG A 393 -5.76 -35.86 -1.17
CA ARG A 393 -4.73 -36.86 -1.52
C ARG A 393 -4.47 -37.94 -0.46
N VAL A 394 -4.95 -37.80 0.76
CA VAL A 394 -4.67 -38.72 1.87
C VAL A 394 -5.21 -40.14 1.59
N GLY A 395 -4.37 -41.14 1.84
CA GLY A 395 -4.72 -42.56 1.71
C GLY A 395 -3.56 -43.44 1.28
N SER A 396 -3.55 -44.68 1.76
CA SER A 396 -2.50 -45.70 1.48
C SER A 396 -2.78 -46.53 0.22
N THR A 397 -3.87 -46.26 -0.49
CA THR A 397 -4.29 -46.97 -1.69
C THR A 397 -4.83 -45.99 -2.73
N PRO A 398 -4.61 -46.25 -4.04
CA PRO A 398 -5.10 -45.40 -5.13
C PRO A 398 -6.62 -45.53 -5.29
N SER A 399 -7.32 -44.87 -4.37
CA SER A 399 -8.77 -44.76 -4.32
C SER A 399 -9.22 -43.37 -4.81
N SER A 400 -10.40 -43.31 -5.43
CA SER A 400 -10.99 -42.04 -5.83
C SER A 400 -11.49 -41.29 -4.59
N PHE A 401 -11.19 -39.99 -4.51
CA PHE A 401 -11.66 -39.15 -3.41
C PHE A 401 -13.18 -39.27 -3.19
N SER A 402 -13.61 -39.56 -1.97
CA SER A 402 -15.00 -39.91 -1.61
C SER A 402 -16.04 -38.85 -2.01
N GLY A 403 -15.67 -37.55 -1.97
CA GLY A 403 -16.55 -36.46 -2.41
C GLY A 403 -16.71 -36.32 -3.93
N GLY A 404 -16.04 -37.14 -4.73
CA GLY A 404 -16.09 -37.12 -6.19
C GLY A 404 -15.49 -35.86 -6.84
N ARG A 405 -15.63 -35.76 -8.16
CA ARG A 405 -15.02 -34.70 -8.99
C ARG A 405 -15.38 -33.29 -8.55
N THR A 406 -16.65 -33.03 -8.21
CA THR A 406 -17.11 -31.69 -7.79
C THR A 406 -16.43 -31.25 -6.50
N ALA A 407 -16.26 -32.15 -5.52
CA ALA A 407 -15.58 -31.81 -4.27
C ALA A 407 -14.07 -31.60 -4.47
N CYS A 408 -13.44 -32.35 -5.38
CA CYS A 408 -12.05 -32.08 -5.79
C CYS A 408 -11.89 -30.70 -6.44
N GLN A 409 -12.81 -30.30 -7.32
CA GLN A 409 -12.83 -28.95 -7.92
C GLN A 409 -13.12 -27.85 -6.87
N ALA A 410 -13.92 -28.15 -5.85
CA ALA A 410 -14.17 -27.22 -4.74
C ALA A 410 -12.95 -27.08 -3.81
N LEU A 411 -12.22 -28.17 -3.53
CA LEU A 411 -10.93 -28.13 -2.83
C LEU A 411 -9.87 -27.36 -3.62
N GLN A 412 -9.77 -27.58 -4.93
CA GLN A 412 -8.95 -26.75 -5.81
C GLN A 412 -9.34 -25.27 -5.72
N GLY A 413 -10.62 -24.93 -5.73
CA GLY A 413 -11.08 -23.56 -5.52
C GLY A 413 -10.76 -22.97 -4.14
N LEU A 414 -10.63 -23.80 -3.11
CA LEU A 414 -10.16 -23.38 -1.79
C LEU A 414 -8.64 -23.13 -1.80
N GLU A 415 -7.87 -23.95 -2.51
CA GLU A 415 -6.42 -23.81 -2.69
C GLU A 415 -6.08 -22.57 -3.54
N ASP A 416 -6.59 -22.51 -4.77
CA ASP A 416 -6.26 -21.49 -5.78
C ASP A 416 -7.09 -20.21 -5.65
N GLY A 417 -8.31 -20.29 -5.11
CA GLY A 417 -9.18 -19.12 -4.87
C GLY A 417 -8.94 -18.52 -3.49
N PHE A 418 -9.44 -19.18 -2.45
CA PHE A 418 -9.44 -18.64 -1.09
C PHE A 418 -8.03 -18.44 -0.54
N CYS A 419 -7.19 -19.48 -0.50
CA CYS A 419 -5.83 -19.38 0.04
C CYS A 419 -4.94 -18.49 -0.83
N GLY A 420 -5.08 -18.60 -2.14
CA GLY A 420 -4.43 -17.73 -3.12
C GLY A 420 -4.78 -16.23 -2.96
N CYS A 421 -5.99 -15.88 -2.50
CA CYS A 421 -6.39 -14.49 -2.25
C CYS A 421 -6.18 -14.02 -0.82
N LEU A 422 -6.19 -14.95 0.15
CA LEU A 422 -5.90 -14.69 1.56
C LEU A 422 -4.40 -14.46 1.80
N SER A 423 -3.53 -15.15 1.06
CA SER A 423 -2.09 -14.92 1.09
C SER A 423 -1.65 -13.88 0.05
N THR A 424 -0.42 -13.37 0.15
CA THR A 424 0.15 -12.44 -0.85
C THR A 424 1.68 -12.35 -0.78
N ILE A 425 2.32 -12.25 -1.96
CA ILE A 425 3.73 -11.86 -2.11
C ILE A 425 3.86 -10.35 -2.39
N SER A 426 2.88 -9.71 -3.03
CA SER A 426 3.00 -8.29 -3.41
C SER A 426 3.04 -7.34 -2.21
N THR A 427 2.19 -7.54 -1.19
CA THR A 427 2.27 -6.75 0.05
C THR A 427 3.56 -7.07 0.82
N PHE A 428 3.91 -8.36 0.93
CA PHE A 428 5.11 -8.84 1.60
C PHE A 428 6.41 -8.27 0.99
N ALA A 429 6.50 -8.18 -0.34
CA ALA A 429 7.64 -7.58 -1.05
C ALA A 429 7.79 -6.07 -0.78
N VAL A 430 6.67 -5.33 -0.69
CA VAL A 430 6.68 -3.92 -0.28
C VAL A 430 7.13 -3.79 1.18
N GLU A 431 6.59 -4.61 2.08
CA GLU A 431 6.97 -4.62 3.49
C GLU A 431 8.47 -4.89 3.69
N LEU A 432 9.03 -5.92 3.03
CA LEU A 432 10.46 -6.24 3.05
C LEU A 432 11.33 -5.07 2.56
N ARG A 433 10.87 -4.27 1.58
CA ARG A 433 11.58 -3.08 1.10
C ARG A 433 11.49 -1.88 2.05
N THR A 434 10.44 -1.81 2.87
CA THR A 434 10.26 -0.72 3.86
C THR A 434 10.89 -0.99 5.22
N LEU A 435 11.07 -2.26 5.59
CA LEU A 435 11.75 -2.65 6.82
C LEU A 435 13.26 -2.42 6.73
N SER A 436 13.91 -2.12 7.87
CA SER A 436 15.37 -2.07 7.92
C SER A 436 15.98 -3.44 7.61
N PRO A 437 17.18 -3.55 7.00
CA PRO A 437 17.67 -4.81 6.43
C PRO A 437 17.64 -6.01 7.37
N ARG A 438 18.05 -5.84 8.64
CA ARG A 438 17.97 -6.91 9.66
C ARG A 438 16.53 -7.34 9.97
N ARG A 439 15.58 -6.41 9.99
CA ARG A 439 14.15 -6.70 10.20
C ARG A 439 13.53 -7.36 8.98
N ALA A 440 13.88 -6.92 7.78
CA ALA A 440 13.45 -7.53 6.52
C ALA A 440 13.91 -8.99 6.42
N VAL A 441 15.21 -9.27 6.61
CA VAL A 441 15.74 -10.65 6.62
C VAL A 441 15.06 -11.50 7.68
N ARG A 442 14.93 -11.00 8.92
CA ARG A 442 14.22 -11.71 10.00
C ARG A 442 12.76 -12.00 9.62
N TYR A 443 12.05 -11.03 9.04
CA TYR A 443 10.65 -11.20 8.63
C TYR A 443 10.52 -12.23 7.50
N ALA A 444 11.41 -12.20 6.51
CA ALA A 444 11.44 -13.17 5.43
C ALA A 444 11.70 -14.60 5.95
N VAL A 445 12.74 -14.79 6.77
CA VAL A 445 13.09 -16.09 7.34
C VAL A 445 11.97 -16.62 8.23
N VAL A 446 11.40 -15.81 9.13
CA VAL A 446 10.29 -16.25 10.00
C VAL A 446 9.07 -16.66 9.18
N SER A 447 8.70 -15.88 8.15
CA SER A 447 7.53 -16.20 7.31
C SER A 447 7.75 -17.49 6.52
N TRP A 448 8.93 -17.67 5.93
CA TRP A 448 9.28 -18.85 5.13
C TRP A 448 9.40 -20.12 6.00
N VAL A 449 10.16 -20.06 7.10
CA VAL A 449 10.33 -21.21 8.01
C VAL A 449 9.00 -21.63 8.62
N ALA A 450 8.20 -20.69 9.14
CA ALA A 450 6.90 -21.02 9.72
C ALA A 450 5.94 -21.62 8.67
N GLY A 451 5.93 -21.10 7.43
CA GLY A 451 5.16 -21.67 6.34
C GLY A 451 5.58 -23.10 6.00
N VAL A 452 6.89 -23.35 5.84
CA VAL A 452 7.41 -24.71 5.55
C VAL A 452 7.11 -25.67 6.69
N LEU A 453 7.23 -25.25 7.96
CA LEU A 453 6.88 -26.07 9.12
C LEU A 453 5.38 -26.43 9.15
N ILE A 454 4.50 -25.52 8.75
CA ILE A 454 3.05 -25.81 8.61
C ILE A 454 2.83 -26.90 7.55
N CYS A 455 3.50 -26.84 6.39
CA CYS A 455 3.41 -27.90 5.38
C CYS A 455 4.01 -29.23 5.87
N VAL A 456 5.11 -29.22 6.62
CA VAL A 456 5.68 -30.43 7.25
C VAL A 456 4.68 -31.08 8.20
N LEU A 457 3.99 -30.30 9.03
CA LEU A 457 3.00 -30.82 9.98
C LEU A 457 1.71 -31.31 9.32
N LEU A 458 1.18 -30.57 8.34
CA LEU A 458 -0.13 -30.85 7.74
C LEU A 458 -0.09 -31.73 6.48
N ILE A 459 1.07 -31.85 5.82
CA ILE A 459 1.27 -32.69 4.61
C ILE A 459 2.29 -33.78 4.91
N GLY A 460 3.45 -33.43 5.47
CA GLY A 460 4.53 -34.37 5.77
C GLY A 460 4.09 -35.47 6.75
N ALA A 461 3.56 -35.11 7.92
CA ALA A 461 3.17 -36.11 8.92
C ALA A 461 2.08 -37.10 8.43
N PRO A 462 0.99 -36.68 7.76
CA PRO A 462 0.05 -37.62 7.13
C PRO A 462 0.69 -38.47 6.02
N TRP A 463 1.60 -37.91 5.22
CA TRP A 463 2.30 -38.64 4.17
C TRP A 463 3.17 -39.77 4.74
N TRP A 464 3.92 -39.52 5.81
CA TRP A 464 4.76 -40.54 6.45
C TRP A 464 3.98 -41.56 7.27
N ALA A 465 2.80 -41.20 7.79
CA ALA A 465 2.00 -42.08 8.65
C ALA A 465 0.96 -42.92 7.89
N ILE A 466 0.36 -42.38 6.82
CA ILE A 466 -0.81 -42.98 6.14
C ILE A 466 -0.56 -43.10 4.62
N GLY A 467 0.28 -42.27 4.03
CA GLY A 467 0.46 -42.18 2.58
C GLY A 467 -0.46 -41.14 1.91
N MET A 468 -0.11 -40.76 0.68
CA MET A 468 -0.82 -39.75 -0.13
C MET A 468 -1.12 -40.27 -1.55
N ASP A 469 -1.49 -41.54 -1.67
CA ASP A 469 -1.82 -42.20 -2.94
C ASP A 469 -3.29 -41.98 -3.37
N GLY A 470 -4.10 -41.33 -2.52
CA GLY A 470 -5.47 -40.95 -2.83
C GLY A 470 -5.53 -40.00 -4.03
N ARG A 471 -6.46 -40.26 -4.96
CA ARG A 471 -6.55 -39.51 -6.22
C ARG A 471 -7.83 -38.67 -6.28
N CYS A 472 -7.65 -37.36 -6.27
CA CYS A 472 -8.74 -36.44 -6.62
C CYS A 472 -9.00 -36.45 -8.13
N VAL A 473 -10.12 -37.05 -8.55
CA VAL A 473 -10.43 -37.30 -9.95
C VAL A 473 -10.66 -35.99 -10.71
N GLY A 474 -9.81 -35.72 -11.71
CA GLY A 474 -9.90 -34.55 -12.58
C GLY A 474 -9.01 -33.37 -12.18
N LEU A 475 -8.12 -33.53 -11.20
CA LEU A 475 -6.99 -32.62 -11.01
C LEU A 475 -5.81 -33.08 -11.87
N THR A 476 -5.46 -32.31 -12.89
CA THR A 476 -4.22 -32.46 -13.67
C THR A 476 -3.20 -31.43 -13.18
N TYR A 477 -2.27 -31.85 -12.34
CA TYR A 477 -1.10 -31.10 -11.85
C TYR A 477 0.10 -32.02 -11.71
#